data_AF-A0A9N8DNN6-F1
#
_entry.id   AF-A0A9N8DNN6-F1
#
_cell.length_a   1.000
_cell.length_b   1.000
_cell.length_c   1.000
_cell.angle_alpha   90.00
_cell.angle_beta   90.00
_cell.angle_gamma   90.00
#
_symmetry.space_group_name_H-M   'P 1'
#
loop_
_entity.id
_entity.type
_entity.pdbx_description
1 polymer ?
#
loop_
_entity_poly.entity_id
_entity_poly.type
_entity_poly.pdbx_seq_one_letter_code
_entity_poly.pdbx_strand_id
1 'polypeptide(L)'
;MMMKLSLVLLALSAVSYSTAFLVPPAARHHETVLKNGMDAYDAQMRALAAGQPIAVGGNTAPATAPAPAPAQPAMQASTSAASAGDPIATLEASQKATVDAIAAAIPDLVAKPDLSFTGETIAGSAAALDGRDAVGNSNVAWLASLTVANKESSLTIFNGPLTNVPHLLSRCCLVGGDAMQFVLDFRPRAYGAYEMKDAQGNYPGPEELGRQAFEYSGNRMEFFNNFGTDEVQAFLESTKASFQGAVEDMSNQNNELDMLTKGPLVLALTMPATDANVAAVAAAREQAANYWLTWALDGAFQHRPGAPVNTQYVYDTKYKQNCYGALLPVYSALYGPDDGAKLTAAVSGPLDEAYVGGGS
;
A
#
# COMPACT_ATOMS: atom_id res chain seq x y z
N MET A 1 56.37 -50.74 -10.33
CA MET A 1 57.35 -50.50 -11.42
C MET A 1 56.59 -49.83 -12.56
N MET A 2 56.37 -48.52 -12.41
CA MET A 2 57.08 -47.45 -13.12
C MET A 2 56.66 -47.28 -14.60
N MET A 3 55.92 -46.18 -14.80
CA MET A 3 55.91 -45.26 -15.95
C MET A 3 55.72 -45.82 -17.36
N LYS A 4 54.65 -45.35 -18.01
CA LYS A 4 54.79 -44.67 -19.31
C LYS A 4 53.74 -43.58 -19.47
N LEU A 5 54.27 -42.36 -19.45
CA LEU A 5 53.67 -41.09 -19.81
C LEU A 5 53.28 -41.15 -21.30
N SER A 6 52.06 -40.74 -21.66
CA SER A 6 51.77 -40.34 -23.04
C SER A 6 50.93 -39.08 -23.03
N LEU A 7 51.65 -38.02 -23.40
CA LEU A 7 51.25 -36.66 -23.65
C LEU A 7 50.31 -36.64 -24.87
N VAL A 8 49.05 -36.22 -24.70
CA VAL A 8 48.19 -35.83 -25.83
C VAL A 8 47.87 -34.35 -25.68
N LEU A 9 48.60 -33.58 -26.48
CA LEU A 9 48.37 -32.18 -26.78
C LEU A 9 47.12 -32.11 -27.68
N LEU A 10 46.02 -31.52 -27.20
CA LEU A 10 44.84 -31.25 -28.02
C LEU A 10 44.56 -29.76 -28.05
N ALA A 11 44.65 -29.22 -29.26
CA ALA A 11 44.67 -27.81 -29.60
C ALA A 11 43.34 -27.12 -29.27
N LEU A 12 43.45 -25.92 -28.69
CA LEU A 12 42.39 -24.93 -28.74
C LEU A 12 42.17 -24.52 -30.20
N SER A 13 41.04 -24.94 -30.77
CA SER A 13 40.43 -24.27 -31.93
C SER A 13 39.25 -23.44 -31.43
N ALA A 14 39.40 -22.12 -31.49
CA ALA A 14 38.32 -21.16 -31.30
C ALA A 14 37.23 -21.39 -32.36
N VAL A 15 36.05 -21.79 -31.92
CA VAL A 15 34.82 -21.74 -32.73
C VAL A 15 34.04 -20.53 -32.25
N SER A 16 34.14 -19.43 -32.98
CA SER A 16 33.27 -18.27 -32.82
C SER A 16 31.86 -18.63 -33.29
N TYR A 17 30.99 -19.05 -32.36
CA TYR A 17 29.56 -19.06 -32.60
C TYR A 17 29.04 -17.63 -32.52
N SER A 18 28.97 -16.94 -33.67
CA SER A 18 28.12 -15.76 -33.82
C SER A 18 26.69 -16.23 -34.03
N THR A 19 26.02 -16.59 -32.94
CA THR A 19 24.55 -16.69 -32.92
C THR A 19 24.00 -15.28 -32.74
N ALA A 20 23.74 -14.60 -33.87
CA ALA A 20 22.81 -13.49 -33.89
C ALA A 20 21.42 -14.03 -33.51
N PHE A 21 21.10 -14.03 -32.22
CA PHE A 21 19.75 -14.23 -31.73
C PHE A 21 18.91 -13.08 -32.27
N LEU A 22 18.10 -13.37 -33.29
CA LEU A 22 16.94 -12.58 -33.66
C LEU A 22 16.00 -12.57 -32.46
N VAL A 23 16.13 -11.55 -31.61
CA VAL A 23 15.14 -11.22 -30.59
C VAL A 23 13.79 -11.06 -31.31
N PRO A 24 12.75 -11.84 -30.96
CA PRO A 24 11.46 -11.73 -31.61
C PRO A 24 10.91 -10.30 -31.46
N PRO A 25 10.22 -9.74 -32.47
CA PRO A 25 9.74 -8.36 -32.46
C PRO A 25 8.94 -7.98 -31.20
N ALA A 26 8.23 -8.94 -30.59
CA ALA A 26 7.48 -8.76 -29.34
C ALA A 26 8.35 -8.46 -28.11
N ALA A 27 9.56 -9.03 -28.02
CA ALA A 27 10.47 -8.78 -26.91
C ALA A 27 11.12 -7.39 -27.00
N ARG A 28 11.41 -6.89 -28.21
CA ARG A 28 11.86 -5.50 -28.42
C ARG A 28 10.78 -4.46 -28.09
N HIS A 29 9.51 -4.81 -28.33
CA HIS A 29 8.39 -3.94 -27.99
C HIS A 29 8.20 -3.81 -26.47
N HIS A 30 8.41 -4.90 -25.72
CA HIS A 30 8.31 -4.91 -24.26
C HIS A 30 9.46 -4.15 -23.58
N GLU A 31 10.68 -4.29 -24.08
CA GLU A 31 11.87 -3.58 -23.57
C GLU A 31 11.80 -2.07 -23.84
N THR A 32 11.26 -1.67 -24.99
CA THR A 32 11.05 -0.25 -25.35
C THR A 32 9.91 0.38 -24.52
N VAL A 33 8.85 -0.37 -24.20
CA VAL A 33 7.76 0.09 -23.35
C VAL A 33 8.19 0.22 -21.89
N LEU A 34 9.00 -0.72 -21.38
CA LEU A 34 9.58 -0.65 -20.03
C LEU A 34 10.52 0.55 -19.88
N LYS A 35 11.42 0.76 -20.85
CA LYS A 35 12.35 1.89 -20.83
C LYS A 35 11.63 3.25 -20.92
N ASN A 36 10.67 3.38 -21.83
CA ASN A 36 9.89 4.61 -21.97
C ASN A 36 9.01 4.88 -20.73
N GLY A 37 8.54 3.83 -20.05
CA GLY A 37 7.83 3.95 -18.78
C GLY A 37 8.72 4.43 -17.63
N MET A 38 9.95 3.91 -17.54
CA MET A 38 10.95 4.32 -16.54
C MET A 38 11.46 5.75 -16.78
N ASP A 39 11.70 6.15 -18.03
CA ASP A 39 12.16 7.51 -18.36
C ASP A 39 11.07 8.56 -18.10
N ALA A 40 9.79 8.23 -18.39
CA ALA A 40 8.65 9.09 -18.05
C ALA A 40 8.44 9.19 -16.53
N TYR A 41 8.69 8.10 -15.80
CA TYR A 41 8.63 8.03 -14.34
C TYR A 41 9.72 8.89 -13.69
N ASP A 42 10.98 8.79 -14.12
CA ASP A 42 12.07 9.62 -13.61
C ASP A 42 11.85 11.12 -13.84
N ALA A 43 11.14 11.46 -14.92
CA ALA A 43 10.73 12.84 -15.21
C ALA A 43 9.59 13.30 -14.28
N GLN A 44 8.60 12.43 -14.02
CA GLN A 44 7.49 12.72 -13.11
C GLN A 44 7.96 12.86 -11.65
N MET A 45 8.86 11.99 -11.20
CA MET A 45 9.43 12.06 -9.84
C MET A 45 10.29 13.31 -9.65
N ARG A 46 11.05 13.72 -10.67
CA ARG A 46 11.79 15.00 -10.64
C ARG A 46 10.86 16.21 -10.66
N ALA A 47 9.75 16.16 -11.39
CA ALA A 47 8.76 17.24 -11.41
C ALA A 47 8.05 17.37 -10.06
N LEU A 48 7.72 16.25 -9.42
CA LEU A 48 7.10 16.21 -8.09
C LEU A 48 8.06 16.75 -7.01
N ALA A 49 9.32 16.32 -7.04
CA ALA A 49 10.36 16.83 -6.14
C ALA A 49 10.64 18.34 -6.33
N ALA A 50 10.35 18.89 -7.52
CA ALA A 50 10.52 20.30 -7.85
C ALA A 50 9.25 21.15 -7.62
N GLY A 51 8.19 20.57 -7.04
CA GLY A 51 6.92 21.26 -6.80
C GLY A 51 6.20 21.74 -8.07
N GLN A 52 6.48 21.12 -9.23
CA GLN A 52 5.87 21.49 -10.49
C GLN A 52 4.54 20.76 -10.69
N PRO A 53 3.51 21.43 -11.23
CA PRO A 53 2.25 20.77 -11.61
C PRO A 53 2.49 19.78 -12.74
N ILE A 54 1.91 18.58 -12.61
CA ILE A 54 2.02 17.51 -13.60
C ILE A 54 1.20 17.89 -14.84
N ALA A 55 1.84 18.01 -16.00
CA ALA A 55 1.14 18.24 -17.27
C ALA A 55 0.50 16.92 -17.73
N VAL A 56 -0.82 16.80 -17.53
CA VAL A 56 -1.62 15.69 -18.06
C VAL A 56 -2.00 16.02 -19.50
N GLY A 57 -1.60 15.16 -20.44
CA GLY A 57 -1.99 15.27 -21.85
C GLY A 57 -3.49 15.06 -22.02
N GLY A 58 -4.26 16.15 -22.01
CA GLY A 58 -5.69 16.17 -22.29
C GLY A 58 -6.14 17.57 -22.70
N ASN A 59 -6.93 17.65 -23.78
CA ASN A 59 -7.38 18.87 -24.44
C ASN A 59 -7.81 19.99 -23.46
N THR A 60 -7.22 21.17 -23.63
CA THR A 60 -7.55 22.39 -22.89
C THR A 60 -8.93 22.93 -23.30
N ALA A 61 -9.92 22.77 -22.42
CA ALA A 61 -11.03 23.70 -22.32
C ALA A 61 -10.84 24.55 -21.05
N PRO A 62 -11.12 25.87 -21.08
CA PRO A 62 -10.89 26.74 -19.93
C PRO A 62 -11.82 26.37 -18.76
N ALA A 63 -11.22 26.07 -17.61
CA ALA A 63 -11.92 25.79 -16.37
C ALA A 63 -12.65 27.04 -15.86
N THR A 64 -13.94 26.88 -15.59
CA THR A 64 -14.74 27.85 -14.82
C THR A 64 -14.36 27.75 -13.35
N ALA A 65 -14.34 28.90 -12.65
CA ALA A 65 -13.96 28.98 -11.24
C ALA A 65 -14.81 28.03 -10.37
N PRO A 66 -14.21 27.28 -9.43
CA PRO A 66 -14.97 26.38 -8.56
C PRO A 66 -15.88 27.19 -7.63
N ALA A 67 -17.12 26.72 -7.51
CA ALA A 67 -18.08 27.24 -6.53
C ALA A 67 -17.55 27.02 -5.10
N PRO A 68 -17.83 27.94 -4.16
CA PRO A 68 -17.42 27.79 -2.77
C PRO A 68 -17.99 26.49 -2.17
N ALA A 69 -17.13 25.74 -1.48
CA ALA A 69 -17.49 24.50 -0.81
C ALA A 69 -18.63 24.74 0.21
N PRO A 70 -19.63 23.84 0.32
CA PRO A 70 -20.66 23.94 1.33
C PRO A 70 -20.04 23.84 2.74
N ALA A 71 -20.45 24.74 3.63
CA ALA A 71 -20.03 24.73 5.02
C ALA A 71 -20.39 23.38 5.68
N GLN A 72 -19.42 22.77 6.37
CA GLN A 72 -19.65 21.56 7.17
C GLN A 72 -20.74 21.82 8.22
N PRO A 73 -21.68 20.88 8.44
CA PRO A 73 -22.68 21.01 9.50
C PRO A 73 -21.98 21.00 10.86
N ALA A 74 -22.27 22.00 11.68
CA ALA A 74 -21.77 22.09 13.05
C ALA A 74 -22.28 20.90 13.87
N MET A 75 -21.37 20.03 14.31
CA MET A 75 -21.70 19.01 15.30
C MET A 75 -22.10 19.71 16.61
N GLN A 76 -23.29 19.40 17.11
CA GLN A 76 -23.76 19.89 18.40
C GLN A 76 -22.89 19.32 19.51
N ALA A 77 -22.23 20.21 20.26
CA ALA A 77 -21.50 19.89 21.46
C ALA A 77 -22.44 19.22 22.49
N SER A 78 -22.21 17.94 22.75
CA SER A 78 -22.82 17.23 23.86
C SER A 78 -21.88 17.26 25.08
N THR A 79 -22.53 17.35 26.23
CA THR A 79 -22.01 17.80 27.53
C THR A 79 -20.97 16.86 28.17
N SER A 80 -19.90 17.48 28.69
CA SER A 80 -19.04 17.03 29.80
C SER A 80 -18.59 15.56 29.78
N ALA A 81 -17.55 15.26 28.99
CA ALA A 81 -16.75 14.05 29.14
C ALA A 81 -15.66 14.26 30.20
N ALA A 82 -15.46 13.25 31.06
CA ALA A 82 -14.23 13.11 31.85
C ALA A 82 -13.01 13.24 30.91
N SER A 83 -11.87 13.71 31.42
CA SER A 83 -10.66 13.84 30.59
C SER A 83 -10.29 12.48 30.01
N ALA A 84 -10.58 12.28 28.73
CA ALA A 84 -10.14 11.10 28.01
C ALA A 84 -8.62 11.00 28.14
N GLY A 85 -8.09 9.79 28.38
CA GLY A 85 -6.66 9.56 28.18
C GLY A 85 -6.29 9.89 26.74
N ASP A 86 -5.02 10.18 26.45
CA ASP A 86 -4.56 10.45 25.08
C ASP A 86 -5.00 9.27 24.16
N PRO A 87 -5.98 9.49 23.24
CA PRO A 87 -6.50 8.43 22.37
C PRO A 87 -5.39 7.77 21.57
N ILE A 88 -4.40 8.56 21.12
CA ILE A 88 -3.31 8.08 20.29
C ILE A 88 -2.35 7.22 21.09
N ALA A 89 -2.07 7.54 22.35
CA ALA A 89 -1.25 6.69 23.21
C ALA A 89 -1.86 5.29 23.42
N THR A 90 -3.19 5.21 23.54
CA THR A 90 -3.89 3.91 23.63
C THR A 90 -3.78 3.12 22.33
N LEU A 91 -3.95 3.79 21.19
CA LEU A 91 -3.84 3.17 19.87
C LEU A 91 -2.39 2.76 19.55
N GLU A 92 -1.40 3.52 19.99
CA GLU A 92 0.03 3.19 19.89
C GLU A 92 0.32 1.87 20.63
N ALA A 93 -0.15 1.74 21.87
CA ALA A 93 0.05 0.51 22.65
C ALA A 93 -0.58 -0.72 21.98
N SER A 94 -1.82 -0.59 21.47
CA SER A 94 -2.50 -1.65 20.72
C SER A 94 -1.78 -1.99 19.42
N GLN A 95 -1.33 -0.98 18.67
CA GLN A 95 -0.58 -1.16 17.44
C GLN A 95 0.75 -1.87 17.70
N LYS A 96 1.48 -1.46 18.75
CA LYS A 96 2.72 -2.13 19.15
C LYS A 96 2.46 -3.61 19.47
N ALA A 97 1.42 -3.92 20.26
CA ALA A 97 1.07 -5.31 20.57
C ALA A 97 0.73 -6.11 19.29
N THR A 98 0.03 -5.49 18.34
CA THR A 98 -0.29 -6.10 17.04
C THR A 98 0.98 -6.40 16.23
N VAL A 99 1.91 -5.46 16.15
CA VAL A 99 3.18 -5.65 15.42
C VAL A 99 4.07 -6.69 16.10
N ASP A 100 4.13 -6.69 17.43
CA ASP A 100 4.86 -7.70 18.20
C ASP A 100 4.27 -9.10 17.97
N ALA A 101 2.95 -9.23 17.87
CA ALA A 101 2.28 -10.50 17.53
C ALA A 101 2.59 -10.96 16.09
N ILE A 102 2.55 -10.06 15.11
CA ILE A 102 2.94 -10.36 13.72
C ILE A 102 4.40 -10.84 13.67
N ALA A 103 5.30 -10.13 14.34
CA ALA A 103 6.72 -10.47 14.36
C ALA A 103 7.01 -11.80 15.09
N ALA A 104 6.22 -12.14 16.10
CA ALA A 104 6.31 -13.45 16.74
C ALA A 104 5.84 -14.59 15.80
N ALA A 105 4.90 -14.30 14.90
CA ALA A 105 4.35 -15.28 13.96
C ALA A 105 5.13 -15.42 12.65
N ILE A 106 5.87 -14.38 12.24
CA ILE A 106 6.71 -14.35 11.03
C ILE A 106 8.19 -14.31 11.47
N PRO A 107 8.88 -15.47 11.54
CA PRO A 107 10.22 -15.55 12.14
C PRO A 107 11.30 -14.75 11.39
N ASP A 108 11.08 -14.49 10.11
CA ASP A 108 11.97 -13.74 9.24
C ASP A 108 11.56 -12.27 9.07
N LEU A 109 10.61 -11.76 9.85
CA LEU A 109 10.26 -10.35 9.89
C LEU A 109 11.32 -9.57 10.68
N VAL A 110 12.22 -8.90 9.96
CA VAL A 110 13.40 -8.22 10.49
C VAL A 110 13.15 -6.72 10.60
N ALA A 111 13.50 -6.14 11.75
CA ALA A 111 13.49 -4.69 11.93
C ALA A 111 14.55 -3.98 11.07
N LYS A 112 14.20 -2.80 10.56
CA LYS A 112 15.06 -1.94 9.73
C LYS A 112 15.41 -0.66 10.47
N PRO A 113 16.38 -0.68 11.40
CA PRO A 113 16.73 0.49 12.21
C PRO A 113 17.24 1.68 11.38
N ASP A 114 17.75 1.44 10.18
CA ASP A 114 18.20 2.45 9.20
C ASP A 114 17.04 3.15 8.47
N LEU A 115 15.87 2.51 8.42
CA LEU A 115 14.63 3.05 7.85
C LEU A 115 13.54 3.30 8.90
N SER A 116 13.89 3.14 10.18
CA SER A 116 13.05 3.35 11.34
C SER A 116 13.53 4.57 12.12
N PHE A 117 12.68 5.12 12.99
CA PHE A 117 13.08 6.21 13.87
C PHE A 117 12.26 6.20 15.16
N THR A 118 12.82 6.81 16.21
CA THR A 118 12.12 6.97 17.49
C THR A 118 12.51 8.31 18.11
N GLY A 119 11.52 9.08 18.55
CA GLY A 119 11.74 10.38 19.19
C GLY A 119 12.08 11.50 18.21
N GLU A 120 11.79 11.32 16.92
CA GLU A 120 11.80 12.44 15.98
C GLU A 120 10.66 13.41 16.28
N THR A 121 10.81 14.66 15.86
CA THR A 121 9.74 15.65 15.98
C THR A 121 9.12 15.88 14.62
N ILE A 122 7.82 15.61 14.50
CA ILE A 122 7.00 15.87 13.30
C ILE A 122 5.92 16.89 13.68
N ALA A 123 5.95 18.05 13.04
CA ALA A 123 5.02 19.16 13.28
C ALA A 123 4.87 19.47 14.78
N GLY A 124 5.99 19.45 15.51
CA GLY A 124 6.06 19.73 16.96
C GLY A 124 5.68 18.55 17.88
N SER A 125 5.36 17.38 17.34
CA SER A 125 4.96 16.19 18.10
C SER A 125 6.02 15.09 18.00
N ALA A 126 6.25 14.37 19.10
CA ALA A 126 7.13 13.21 19.09
C ALA A 126 6.57 12.14 18.14
N ALA A 127 7.42 11.52 17.35
CA ALA A 127 7.06 10.52 16.37
C ALA A 127 8.02 9.32 16.43
N ALA A 128 7.49 8.16 16.09
CA ALA A 128 8.24 6.92 15.95
C ALA A 128 7.70 6.11 14.78
N LEU A 129 8.59 5.44 14.08
CA LEU A 129 8.29 4.46 13.04
C LEU A 129 9.07 3.19 13.34
N ASP A 130 8.36 2.09 13.52
CA ASP A 130 8.92 0.74 13.52
C ASP A 130 8.73 0.15 12.11
N GLY A 131 9.82 0.15 11.34
CA GLY A 131 9.90 -0.35 9.98
C GLY A 131 10.48 -1.77 9.93
N ARG A 132 9.83 -2.69 9.21
CA ARG A 132 10.25 -4.09 9.10
C ARG A 132 10.05 -4.65 7.70
N ASP A 133 10.79 -5.69 7.32
CA ASP A 133 10.59 -6.49 6.10
C ASP A 133 10.78 -7.99 6.36
N ALA A 134 10.34 -8.86 5.45
CA ALA A 134 10.49 -10.31 5.59
C ALA A 134 10.72 -11.00 4.23
N VAL A 135 11.99 -11.21 3.86
CA VAL A 135 12.44 -11.74 2.55
C VAL A 135 11.99 -13.18 2.21
N GLY A 136 11.51 -13.95 3.17
CA GLY A 136 11.11 -15.35 3.01
C GLY A 136 9.64 -15.52 2.62
N ASN A 137 9.04 -16.63 3.09
CA ASN A 137 7.73 -17.08 2.61
C ASN A 137 6.58 -16.11 2.93
N SER A 138 6.64 -15.44 4.08
CA SER A 138 5.64 -14.43 4.46
C SER A 138 5.75 -13.18 3.59
N ASN A 139 6.91 -12.96 2.97
CA ASN A 139 7.13 -12.11 1.84
C ASN A 139 6.60 -10.68 2.05
N VAL A 140 6.98 -10.05 3.16
CA VAL A 140 6.60 -8.69 3.51
C VAL A 140 7.61 -7.74 2.91
N ALA A 141 7.19 -6.94 1.93
CA ALA A 141 8.07 -5.95 1.29
C ALA A 141 8.33 -4.76 2.22
N TRP A 142 7.33 -4.34 3.00
CA TRP A 142 7.48 -3.28 3.99
C TRP A 142 6.32 -3.30 4.99
N LEU A 143 6.64 -3.31 6.28
CA LEU A 143 5.72 -3.00 7.35
C LEU A 143 6.13 -1.68 7.97
N ALA A 144 5.22 -0.71 7.97
CA ALA A 144 5.38 0.58 8.64
C ALA A 144 4.39 0.68 9.80
N SER A 145 4.92 0.73 11.02
CA SER A 145 4.16 1.02 12.23
C SER A 145 4.51 2.43 12.71
N LEU A 146 3.77 3.43 12.22
CA LEU A 146 3.96 4.84 12.54
C LEU A 146 3.09 5.25 13.74
N THR A 147 3.66 6.09 14.60
CA THR A 147 2.94 6.86 15.60
C THR A 147 3.46 8.30 15.61
N VAL A 148 2.55 9.26 15.67
CA VAL A 148 2.83 10.68 15.92
C VAL A 148 1.98 11.09 17.13
N ALA A 149 2.63 11.39 18.25
CA ALA A 149 2.00 11.63 19.54
C ALA A 149 0.89 12.69 19.44
N ASN A 150 -0.29 12.39 20.02
CA ASN A 150 -1.50 13.21 19.95
C ASN A 150 -1.99 13.52 18.52
N LYS A 151 -1.54 12.77 17.49
CA LYS A 151 -1.96 13.02 16.09
C LYS A 151 -2.34 11.75 15.33
N GLU A 152 -1.51 10.71 15.32
CA GLU A 152 -1.73 9.55 14.44
C GLU A 152 -1.17 8.26 15.03
N SER A 153 -1.87 7.17 14.76
CA SER A 153 -1.40 5.79 14.88
C SER A 153 -1.77 5.06 13.59
N SER A 154 -0.79 4.55 12.87
CA SER A 154 -1.01 3.85 11.59
C SER A 154 -0.12 2.64 11.37
N LEU A 155 -0.74 1.55 10.92
CA LEU A 155 -0.10 0.33 10.47
C LEU A 155 -0.34 0.18 8.97
N THR A 156 0.73 0.11 8.19
CA THR A 156 0.69 -0.18 6.75
C THR A 156 1.57 -1.39 6.46
N ILE A 157 1.06 -2.37 5.71
CA ILE A 157 1.81 -3.55 5.30
C ILE A 157 1.71 -3.72 3.78
N PHE A 158 2.84 -3.54 3.11
CA PHE A 158 3.05 -3.92 1.73
C PHE A 158 3.65 -5.32 1.66
N ASN A 159 3.03 -6.18 0.85
CA ASN A 159 3.51 -7.53 0.57
C ASN A 159 4.39 -7.47 -0.68
N GLY A 160 5.39 -8.33 -0.75
CA GLY A 160 6.15 -8.55 -1.97
C GLY A 160 5.43 -9.49 -2.94
N PRO A 161 6.06 -9.82 -4.08
CA PRO A 161 5.40 -10.41 -5.24
C PRO A 161 5.25 -11.95 -5.21
N LEU A 162 5.63 -12.64 -4.13
CA LEU A 162 5.55 -14.11 -4.04
C LEU A 162 4.14 -14.60 -3.69
N THR A 163 3.23 -13.72 -3.27
CA THR A 163 1.86 -14.08 -2.90
C THR A 163 0.85 -13.09 -3.49
N ASN A 164 -0.42 -13.47 -3.58
CA ASN A 164 -1.52 -12.56 -3.95
C ASN A 164 -2.23 -11.92 -2.74
N VAL A 165 -1.68 -12.09 -1.53
CA VAL A 165 -2.25 -11.53 -0.28
C VAL A 165 -2.38 -10.01 -0.38
N PRO A 166 -3.54 -9.41 -0.05
CA PRO A 166 -3.75 -7.97 -0.15
C PRO A 166 -2.88 -7.18 0.83
N HIS A 167 -2.55 -5.95 0.47
CA HIS A 167 -1.89 -5.04 1.40
C HIS A 167 -2.86 -4.65 2.53
N LEU A 168 -2.31 -4.35 3.71
CA LEU A 168 -3.11 -3.89 4.85
C LEU A 168 -2.84 -2.40 5.09
N LEU A 169 -3.91 -1.62 5.24
CA LEU A 169 -3.84 -0.27 5.78
C LEU A 169 -4.78 -0.17 6.98
N SER A 170 -4.27 0.31 8.11
CA SER A 170 -5.06 0.70 9.28
C SER A 170 -4.52 1.99 9.86
N ARG A 171 -5.15 3.13 9.54
CA ARG A 171 -4.72 4.47 9.96
C ARG A 171 -5.80 5.15 10.78
N CYS A 172 -5.43 5.69 11.93
CA CYS A 172 -6.30 6.52 12.76
C CYS A 172 -5.60 7.84 13.06
N CYS A 173 -6.21 8.95 12.66
CA CYS A 173 -5.70 10.30 12.89
C CYS A 173 -6.68 11.10 13.75
N LEU A 174 -6.19 11.94 14.66
CA LEU A 174 -7.03 12.97 15.28
C LEU A 174 -7.28 14.10 14.28
N VAL A 175 -8.55 14.49 14.15
CA VAL A 175 -9.03 15.58 13.29
C VAL A 175 -9.90 16.50 14.12
N GLY A 176 -9.75 17.82 13.95
CA GLY A 176 -10.56 18.80 14.69
C GLY A 176 -10.31 18.87 16.20
N GLY A 177 -9.43 18.03 16.76
CA GLY A 177 -9.04 18.01 18.17
C GLY A 177 -9.88 17.08 19.06
N ASP A 178 -11.09 16.72 18.63
CA ASP A 178 -12.03 15.88 19.39
C ASP A 178 -12.64 14.74 18.56
N ALA A 179 -12.26 14.60 17.30
CA ALA A 179 -12.66 13.51 16.43
C ALA A 179 -11.46 12.68 15.95
N MET A 180 -11.74 11.43 15.59
CA MET A 180 -10.83 10.50 14.95
C MET A 180 -11.32 10.23 13.54
N GLN A 181 -10.42 10.26 12.57
CA GLN A 181 -10.65 9.68 11.25
C GLN A 181 -9.94 8.33 11.19
N PHE A 182 -10.71 7.26 11.04
CA PHE A 182 -10.22 5.89 10.91
C PHE A 182 -10.40 5.39 9.49
N VAL A 183 -9.32 4.82 8.94
CA VAL A 183 -9.29 4.15 7.64
C VAL A 183 -8.77 2.74 7.84
N LEU A 184 -9.54 1.76 7.39
CA LEU A 184 -9.15 0.35 7.32
C LEU A 184 -9.37 -0.16 5.91
N ASP A 185 -8.38 -0.82 5.32
CA ASP A 185 -8.47 -1.33 3.96
C ASP A 185 -7.64 -2.59 3.75
N PHE A 186 -8.23 -3.57 3.06
CA PHE A 186 -7.54 -4.71 2.46
C PHE A 186 -7.37 -4.42 0.98
N ARG A 187 -6.24 -3.80 0.67
CA ARG A 187 -5.94 -3.24 -0.63
C ARG A 187 -5.63 -4.34 -1.63
N PRO A 188 -6.47 -4.52 -2.68
CA PRO A 188 -6.34 -5.61 -3.63
C PRO A 188 -5.04 -5.46 -4.41
N ARG A 189 -4.49 -6.61 -4.79
CA ARG A 189 -3.29 -6.70 -5.65
C ARG A 189 -3.60 -7.29 -7.01
N ALA A 190 -4.87 -7.15 -7.40
CA ALA A 190 -5.46 -7.72 -8.59
C ALA A 190 -5.23 -6.75 -9.76
N TYR A 191 -4.23 -7.05 -10.59
CA TYR A 191 -3.86 -6.22 -11.74
C TYR A 191 -5.06 -5.87 -12.64
N GLY A 192 -5.27 -4.56 -12.86
CA GLY A 192 -6.32 -4.01 -13.73
C GLY A 192 -7.75 -4.26 -13.22
N ALA A 193 -7.90 -4.81 -12.02
CA ALA A 193 -9.19 -5.24 -11.52
C ALA A 193 -9.95 -4.09 -10.86
N TYR A 194 -9.26 -3.17 -10.18
CA TYR A 194 -9.87 -2.16 -9.30
C TYR A 194 -9.57 -0.71 -9.69
N GLU A 195 -8.56 -0.48 -10.53
CA GLU A 195 -8.02 0.83 -10.90
C GLU A 195 -8.87 1.56 -11.96
N MET A 196 -9.68 0.82 -12.72
CA MET A 196 -10.41 1.37 -13.87
C MET A 196 -11.88 1.68 -13.54
N LYS A 197 -12.19 2.04 -12.29
CA LYS A 197 -13.55 2.52 -11.99
C LYS A 197 -13.82 3.83 -12.72
N ASP A 198 -14.94 3.89 -13.41
CA ASP A 198 -15.44 5.16 -13.94
C ASP A 198 -15.93 6.08 -12.81
N ALA A 199 -16.31 7.31 -13.16
CA ALA A 199 -16.82 8.29 -12.21
C ALA A 199 -18.15 7.86 -11.54
N GLN A 200 -18.84 6.85 -12.09
CA GLN A 200 -20.07 6.27 -11.59
C GLN A 200 -19.79 5.03 -10.71
N GLY A 201 -18.53 4.64 -10.55
CA GLY A 201 -18.09 3.50 -9.75
C GLY A 201 -18.19 2.15 -10.46
N ASN A 202 -18.49 2.12 -11.76
CA ASN A 202 -18.57 0.90 -12.55
C ASN A 202 -17.22 0.54 -13.16
N TYR A 203 -17.04 -0.75 -13.43
CA TYR A 203 -15.90 -1.23 -14.20
C TYR A 203 -16.26 -1.30 -15.69
N PRO A 204 -15.36 -0.87 -16.58
CA PRO A 204 -15.57 -0.94 -18.02
C PRO A 204 -15.78 -2.39 -18.47
N GLY A 205 -16.81 -2.61 -19.28
CA GLY A 205 -17.20 -3.92 -19.75
C GLY A 205 -16.49 -4.33 -21.05
N PRO A 206 -16.88 -5.48 -21.62
CA PRO A 206 -16.30 -6.00 -22.87
C PRO A 206 -16.44 -5.06 -24.07
N GLU A 207 -17.42 -4.14 -24.05
CA GLU A 207 -17.60 -3.09 -25.06
C GLU A 207 -16.45 -2.09 -25.12
N GLU A 208 -15.77 -1.83 -23.99
CA GLU A 208 -14.65 -0.89 -23.90
C GLU A 208 -13.30 -1.62 -23.88
N LEU A 209 -13.18 -2.68 -23.07
CA LEU A 209 -11.91 -3.40 -22.86
C LEU A 209 -11.77 -4.68 -23.68
N GLY A 210 -12.79 -5.07 -24.44
CA GLY A 210 -12.79 -6.31 -25.20
C GLY A 210 -12.54 -7.52 -24.30
N ARG A 211 -11.55 -8.34 -24.67
CA ARG A 211 -11.22 -9.57 -23.92
C ARG A 211 -10.66 -9.32 -22.53
N GLN A 212 -10.04 -8.17 -22.28
CA GLN A 212 -9.42 -7.85 -20.98
C GLN A 212 -10.48 -7.68 -19.88
N ALA A 213 -11.71 -7.29 -20.22
CA ALA A 213 -12.81 -7.21 -19.26
C ALA A 213 -13.05 -8.53 -18.52
N PHE A 214 -12.88 -9.68 -19.21
CA PHE A 214 -13.06 -11.00 -18.60
C PHE A 214 -11.93 -11.35 -17.64
N GLU A 215 -10.68 -11.01 -17.98
CA GLU A 215 -9.52 -11.20 -17.13
C GLU A 215 -9.67 -10.38 -15.83
N TYR A 216 -9.97 -9.08 -15.95
CA TYR A 216 -10.14 -8.21 -14.81
C TYR A 216 -11.35 -8.58 -13.94
N SER A 217 -12.44 -9.03 -14.55
CA SER A 217 -13.58 -9.57 -13.80
C SER A 217 -13.20 -10.86 -13.04
N GLY A 218 -12.42 -11.73 -13.66
CA GLY A 218 -11.82 -12.91 -13.02
C GLY A 218 -11.00 -12.53 -11.80
N ASN A 219 -10.09 -11.57 -11.95
CA ASN A 219 -9.22 -11.09 -10.88
C ASN A 219 -10.03 -10.47 -9.70
N ARG A 220 -11.12 -9.73 -10.00
CA ARG A 220 -12.03 -9.23 -8.96
C ARG A 220 -12.72 -10.38 -8.21
N MET A 221 -13.25 -11.37 -8.95
CA MET A 221 -13.90 -12.51 -8.32
C MET A 221 -12.93 -13.33 -7.47
N GLU A 222 -11.69 -13.52 -7.94
CA GLU A 222 -10.64 -14.20 -7.16
C GLU A 222 -10.38 -13.47 -5.84
N PHE A 223 -10.24 -12.13 -5.88
CA PHE A 223 -10.10 -11.33 -4.67
C PHE A 223 -11.28 -11.52 -3.71
N PHE A 224 -12.53 -11.43 -4.19
CA PHE A 224 -13.71 -11.59 -3.34
C PHE A 224 -13.83 -12.99 -2.75
N ASN A 225 -13.56 -14.03 -3.55
CA ASN A 225 -13.64 -15.42 -3.09
C ASN A 225 -12.59 -15.73 -2.00
N ASN A 226 -11.42 -15.10 -2.07
CA ASN A 226 -10.30 -15.37 -1.18
C ASN A 226 -10.28 -14.45 0.05
N PHE A 227 -10.55 -13.15 -0.13
CA PHE A 227 -10.32 -12.11 0.87
C PHE A 227 -11.55 -11.27 1.19
N GLY A 228 -12.52 -11.20 0.26
CA GLY A 228 -13.79 -10.52 0.46
C GLY A 228 -14.92 -11.45 0.87
N THR A 229 -14.62 -12.47 1.68
CA THR A 229 -15.58 -13.48 2.12
C THR A 229 -16.71 -12.87 2.95
N ASP A 230 -17.83 -13.60 3.09
CA ASP A 230 -18.95 -13.18 3.95
C ASP A 230 -18.50 -12.88 5.38
N GLU A 231 -17.50 -13.62 5.88
CA GLU A 231 -16.90 -13.42 7.20
C GLU A 231 -16.20 -12.06 7.32
N VAL A 232 -15.36 -11.70 6.34
CA VAL A 232 -14.65 -10.41 6.32
C VAL A 232 -15.64 -9.25 6.15
N GLN A 233 -16.64 -9.40 5.29
CA GLN A 233 -17.69 -8.40 5.13
C GLN A 233 -18.50 -8.20 6.41
N ALA A 234 -18.89 -9.29 7.09
CA ALA A 234 -19.58 -9.21 8.38
C ALA A 234 -18.70 -8.56 9.45
N PHE A 235 -17.40 -8.83 9.47
CA PHE A 235 -16.44 -8.15 10.33
C PHE A 235 -16.44 -6.62 10.07
N LEU A 236 -16.34 -6.18 8.82
CA LEU A 236 -16.30 -4.76 8.48
C LEU A 236 -17.61 -4.05 8.84
N GLU A 237 -18.76 -4.67 8.58
CA GLU A 237 -20.06 -4.13 8.95
C GLU A 237 -20.25 -4.06 10.47
N SER A 238 -19.83 -5.10 11.21
CA SER A 238 -19.89 -5.09 12.67
C SER A 238 -18.97 -4.03 13.28
N THR A 239 -17.79 -3.83 12.68
CA THR A 239 -16.84 -2.78 13.05
C THR A 239 -17.46 -1.40 12.86
N LYS A 240 -18.03 -1.14 11.68
CA LYS A 240 -18.74 0.11 11.39
C LYS A 240 -19.85 0.38 12.40
N ALA A 241 -20.68 -0.62 12.70
CA ALA A 241 -21.78 -0.50 13.65
C ALA A 241 -21.31 -0.26 15.10
N SER A 242 -20.08 -0.65 15.45
CA SER A 242 -19.51 -0.45 16.78
C SER A 242 -19.09 1.00 17.05
N PHE A 243 -18.87 1.81 16.00
CA PHE A 243 -18.40 3.18 16.14
C PHE A 243 -19.56 4.15 16.41
N GLN A 244 -19.60 4.67 17.64
CA GLN A 244 -20.63 5.60 18.09
C GLN A 244 -20.47 6.96 17.43
N GLY A 245 -21.53 7.46 16.78
CA GLY A 245 -21.53 8.77 16.12
C GLY A 245 -20.64 8.83 14.88
N ALA A 246 -20.23 7.70 14.33
CA ALA A 246 -19.43 7.65 13.10
C ALA A 246 -20.23 8.07 11.88
N VAL A 247 -19.55 8.77 10.97
CA VAL A 247 -20.05 9.17 9.66
C VAL A 247 -19.04 8.74 8.61
N GLU A 248 -19.52 8.25 7.47
CA GLU A 248 -18.67 7.98 6.31
C GLU A 248 -17.98 9.24 5.85
N ASP A 249 -16.65 9.16 5.77
CA ASP A 249 -15.82 10.30 5.39
C ASP A 249 -14.73 9.85 4.42
N MET A 250 -15.05 10.01 3.14
CA MET A 250 -14.12 9.79 2.03
C MET A 250 -13.41 11.09 1.63
N SER A 251 -13.59 12.21 2.34
CA SER A 251 -13.11 13.52 1.89
C SER A 251 -11.59 13.58 1.73
N ASN A 252 -10.86 12.87 2.59
CA ASN A 252 -9.40 12.71 2.53
C ASN A 252 -8.94 11.59 1.57
N GLN A 253 -9.86 11.00 0.78
CA GLN A 253 -9.62 9.88 -0.15
C GLN A 253 -10.15 10.12 -1.58
N ASN A 254 -10.30 11.39 -1.96
CA ASN A 254 -10.96 11.78 -3.21
C ASN A 254 -10.00 12.31 -4.28
N ASN A 255 -8.70 12.04 -4.17
CA ASN A 255 -7.78 12.27 -5.29
C ASN A 255 -7.74 11.04 -6.21
N GLU A 256 -7.29 11.25 -7.46
CA GLU A 256 -7.20 10.20 -8.48
C GLU A 256 -6.38 9.00 -7.99
N LEU A 257 -5.27 9.23 -7.29
CA LEU A 257 -4.36 8.18 -6.81
C LEU A 257 -4.96 7.36 -5.66
N ASP A 258 -5.78 7.96 -4.80
CA ASP A 258 -6.56 7.23 -3.80
C ASP A 258 -7.59 6.31 -4.45
N MET A 259 -8.23 6.76 -5.55
CA MET A 259 -9.14 5.90 -6.31
C MET A 259 -8.44 4.70 -6.95
N LEU A 260 -7.18 4.86 -7.36
CA LEU A 260 -6.37 3.78 -7.92
C LEU A 260 -5.86 2.79 -6.87
N THR A 261 -5.84 3.17 -5.59
CA THR A 261 -5.23 2.36 -4.54
C THR A 261 -6.22 1.78 -3.55
N LYS A 262 -7.38 2.40 -3.33
CA LYS A 262 -8.36 1.89 -2.37
C LYS A 262 -9.00 0.57 -2.80
N GLY A 263 -9.22 -0.31 -1.83
CA GLY A 263 -9.93 -1.56 -2.03
C GLY A 263 -11.45 -1.39 -2.14
N PRO A 264 -12.15 -2.42 -2.63
CA PRO A 264 -13.62 -2.44 -2.66
C PRO A 264 -14.25 -2.57 -1.26
N LEU A 265 -13.45 -2.92 -0.25
CA LEU A 265 -13.87 -3.16 1.14
C LEU A 265 -13.34 -2.09 2.10
N VAL A 266 -12.93 -0.93 1.57
CA VAL A 266 -12.41 0.17 2.38
C VAL A 266 -13.47 0.67 3.36
N LEU A 267 -13.07 0.85 4.60
CA LEU A 267 -13.84 1.51 5.65
C LEU A 267 -13.13 2.83 5.98
N ALA A 268 -13.80 3.95 5.75
CA ALA A 268 -13.30 5.29 6.08
C ALA A 268 -14.38 6.09 6.81
N LEU A 269 -14.14 6.35 8.09
CA LEU A 269 -15.13 6.92 9.00
C LEU A 269 -14.50 8.03 9.84
N THR A 270 -15.25 9.08 10.07
CA THR A 270 -14.94 10.10 11.08
C THR A 270 -15.92 9.96 12.25
N MET A 271 -15.39 9.94 13.47
CA MET A 271 -16.15 9.67 14.70
C MET A 271 -15.59 10.46 15.89
N PRO A 272 -16.38 10.72 16.95
CA PRO A 272 -15.87 11.31 18.18
C PRO A 272 -14.75 10.48 18.83
N ALA A 273 -13.75 11.13 19.40
CA ALA A 273 -12.61 10.51 20.08
C ALA A 273 -12.95 10.03 21.51
N THR A 274 -13.95 9.16 21.64
CA THR A 274 -14.35 8.56 22.93
C THR A 274 -13.54 7.30 23.23
N ASP A 275 -13.39 6.94 24.51
CA ASP A 275 -12.71 5.70 24.91
C ASP A 275 -13.33 4.44 24.25
N ALA A 276 -14.65 4.43 24.04
CA ALA A 276 -15.35 3.34 23.36
C ALA A 276 -14.94 3.22 21.88
N ASN A 277 -14.88 4.36 21.17
CA ASN A 277 -14.45 4.37 19.77
C ASN A 277 -12.96 4.03 19.65
N VAL A 278 -12.12 4.48 20.59
CA VAL A 278 -10.69 4.13 20.65
C VAL A 278 -10.50 2.63 20.82
N ALA A 279 -11.23 2.02 21.76
CA ALA A 279 -11.21 0.57 21.96
C ALA A 279 -11.72 -0.20 20.73
N ALA A 280 -12.76 0.30 20.06
CA ALA A 280 -13.28 -0.29 18.83
C ALA A 280 -12.25 -0.22 17.69
N VAL A 281 -11.51 0.89 17.54
CA VAL A 281 -10.44 1.02 16.54
C VAL A 281 -9.30 0.03 16.82
N ALA A 282 -8.89 -0.09 18.08
CA ALA A 282 -7.88 -1.06 18.50
C ALA A 282 -8.29 -2.50 18.14
N ALA A 283 -9.52 -2.89 18.49
CA ALA A 283 -10.06 -4.22 18.18
C ALA A 283 -10.19 -4.47 16.67
N ALA A 284 -10.65 -3.47 15.90
CA ALA A 284 -10.75 -3.57 14.45
C ALA A 284 -9.38 -3.77 13.79
N ARG A 285 -8.36 -3.04 14.25
CA ARG A 285 -6.99 -3.17 13.75
C ARG A 285 -6.41 -4.55 14.06
N GLU A 286 -6.54 -5.00 15.29
CA GLU A 286 -6.06 -6.31 15.71
C GLU A 286 -6.71 -7.42 14.86
N GLN A 287 -8.03 -7.39 14.71
CA GLN A 287 -8.75 -8.38 13.92
C GLN A 287 -8.36 -8.33 12.44
N ALA A 288 -8.19 -7.14 11.86
CA ALA A 288 -7.75 -7.00 10.48
C ALA A 288 -6.31 -7.53 10.26
N ALA A 289 -5.41 -7.26 11.20
CA ALA A 289 -4.06 -7.81 11.20
C ALA A 289 -4.09 -9.35 11.33
N ASN A 290 -5.00 -9.92 12.12
CA ASN A 290 -5.18 -11.37 12.24
C ASN A 290 -5.67 -12.01 10.94
N TYR A 291 -6.63 -11.39 10.23
CA TYR A 291 -7.03 -11.85 8.89
C TYR A 291 -5.84 -11.81 7.92
N TRP A 292 -5.15 -10.67 7.85
CA TRP A 292 -3.99 -10.52 6.98
C TRP A 292 -2.90 -11.56 7.30
N LEU A 293 -2.59 -11.76 8.58
CA LEU A 293 -1.57 -12.71 9.03
C LEU A 293 -1.96 -14.15 8.68
N THR A 294 -3.23 -14.50 8.82
CA THR A 294 -3.76 -15.82 8.42
C THR A 294 -3.50 -16.06 6.94
N TRP A 295 -3.77 -15.06 6.08
CA TRP A 295 -3.48 -15.17 4.65
C TRP A 295 -1.98 -15.17 4.34
N ALA A 296 -1.19 -14.36 5.04
CA ALA A 296 0.27 -14.29 4.85
C ALA A 296 0.98 -15.61 5.19
N LEU A 297 0.40 -16.41 6.10
CA LEU A 297 0.93 -17.71 6.51
C LEU A 297 0.33 -18.89 5.72
N ASP A 298 -0.72 -18.66 4.95
CA ASP A 298 -1.37 -19.71 4.16
C ASP A 298 -0.68 -19.87 2.79
N GLY A 299 -0.10 -21.05 2.58
CA GLY A 299 0.57 -21.43 1.33
C GLY A 299 -0.35 -21.44 0.11
N ALA A 300 -1.68 -21.45 0.28
CA ALA A 300 -2.64 -21.39 -0.82
C ALA A 300 -2.54 -20.10 -1.65
N PHE A 301 -2.00 -19.03 -1.06
CA PHE A 301 -1.86 -17.71 -1.69
C PHE A 301 -0.51 -17.50 -2.36
N GLN A 302 0.37 -18.51 -2.37
CA GLN A 302 1.66 -18.43 -3.03
C GLN A 302 1.50 -18.48 -4.55
N HIS A 303 2.17 -17.54 -5.23
CA HIS A 303 2.29 -17.57 -6.66
C HIS A 303 3.21 -18.70 -7.11
N ARG A 304 2.87 -19.31 -8.25
CA ARG A 304 3.80 -20.19 -8.94
C ARG A 304 4.99 -19.37 -9.43
N PRO A 305 6.23 -19.90 -9.31
CA PRO A 305 7.41 -19.21 -9.83
C PRO A 305 7.28 -18.83 -11.31
N GLY A 306 7.85 -17.69 -11.70
CA GLY A 306 7.88 -17.21 -13.07
C GLY A 306 6.90 -16.05 -13.32
N ALA A 307 6.09 -16.17 -14.37
CA ALA A 307 5.26 -15.06 -14.87
C ALA A 307 4.34 -14.42 -13.81
N PRO A 308 3.62 -15.18 -12.94
CA PRO A 308 2.77 -14.57 -11.92
C PRO A 308 3.53 -13.66 -10.96
N VAL A 309 4.68 -14.12 -10.45
CA VAL A 309 5.56 -13.32 -9.55
C VAL A 309 6.04 -12.05 -10.26
N ASN A 310 6.48 -12.16 -11.52
CA ASN A 310 6.96 -10.99 -12.27
C ASN A 310 5.85 -9.97 -12.55
N THR A 311 4.65 -10.43 -12.90
CA THR A 311 3.49 -9.54 -13.12
C THR A 311 3.12 -8.84 -11.82
N GLN A 312 3.08 -9.57 -10.71
CA GLN A 312 2.79 -9.02 -9.40
C GLN A 312 3.83 -7.97 -8.98
N TYR A 313 5.12 -8.26 -9.19
CA TYR A 313 6.21 -7.32 -8.93
C TYR A 313 6.03 -6.00 -9.69
N VAL A 314 5.82 -6.07 -11.01
CA VAL A 314 5.64 -4.87 -11.85
C VAL A 314 4.41 -4.06 -11.41
N TYR A 315 3.34 -4.75 -11.04
CA TYR A 315 2.14 -4.11 -10.52
C TYR A 315 2.40 -3.42 -9.19
N ASP A 316 2.96 -4.12 -8.21
CA ASP A 316 3.18 -3.59 -6.85
C ASP A 316 4.13 -2.40 -6.85
N THR A 317 5.14 -2.37 -7.73
CA THR A 317 6.03 -1.20 -7.88
C THR A 317 5.22 0.05 -8.23
N LYS A 318 4.35 -0.03 -9.23
CA LYS A 318 3.48 1.09 -9.62
C LYS A 318 2.43 1.39 -8.54
N TYR A 319 1.88 0.36 -7.93
CA TYR A 319 0.87 0.49 -6.89
C TYR A 319 1.43 1.22 -5.67
N LYS A 320 2.64 0.89 -5.21
CA LYS A 320 3.33 1.58 -4.11
C LYS A 320 3.63 3.04 -4.45
N GLN A 321 4.02 3.34 -5.68
CA GLN A 321 4.20 4.72 -6.14
C GLN A 321 2.88 5.52 -6.09
N ASN A 322 1.78 4.91 -6.53
CA ASN A 322 0.45 5.52 -6.41
C ASN A 322 0.06 5.72 -4.94
N CYS A 323 0.38 4.77 -4.05
CA CYS A 323 0.14 4.92 -2.62
C CYS A 323 0.93 6.08 -2.01
N TYR A 324 2.19 6.23 -2.39
CA TYR A 324 3.00 7.38 -1.99
C TYR A 324 2.35 8.69 -2.46
N GLY A 325 1.99 8.77 -3.74
CA GLY A 325 1.38 9.97 -4.31
C GLY A 325 0.00 10.31 -3.72
N ALA A 326 -0.77 9.29 -3.33
CA ALA A 326 -2.04 9.46 -2.62
C ALA A 326 -1.86 9.92 -1.17
N LEU A 327 -0.82 9.43 -0.50
CA LEU A 327 -0.52 9.73 0.90
C LEU A 327 0.14 11.12 1.09
N LEU A 328 0.97 11.54 0.14
CA LEU A 328 1.70 12.81 0.18
C LEU A 328 0.81 14.04 0.45
N PRO A 329 -0.29 14.28 -0.28
CA PRO A 329 -1.14 15.45 -0.01
C PRO A 329 -1.82 15.38 1.34
N VAL A 330 -2.18 14.17 1.82
CA VAL A 330 -2.78 13.97 3.14
C VAL A 330 -1.80 14.35 4.24
N TYR A 331 -0.58 13.82 4.21
CA TYR A 331 0.43 14.11 5.22
C TYR A 331 0.96 15.53 5.11
N SER A 332 1.07 16.09 3.91
CA SER A 332 1.44 17.50 3.73
C SER A 332 0.40 18.45 4.33
N ALA A 333 -0.89 18.11 4.24
CA ALA A 333 -1.96 18.89 4.87
C ALA A 333 -1.95 18.77 6.40
N LEU A 334 -1.64 17.58 6.94
CA LEU A 334 -1.64 17.33 8.40
C LEU A 334 -0.38 17.84 9.10
N TYR A 335 0.78 17.73 8.46
CA TYR A 335 2.09 17.93 9.11
C TYR A 335 2.91 19.07 8.49
N GLY A 336 2.42 19.67 7.40
CA GLY A 336 3.18 20.60 6.59
C GLY A 336 4.00 19.88 5.50
N PRO A 337 4.48 20.61 4.48
CA PRO A 337 5.07 20.01 3.28
C PRO A 337 6.32 19.16 3.56
N ASP A 338 7.23 19.65 4.40
CA ASP A 338 8.51 18.98 4.65
C ASP A 338 8.33 17.70 5.50
N ASP A 339 7.68 17.83 6.65
CA ASP A 339 7.39 16.69 7.55
C ASP A 339 6.40 15.71 6.91
N GLY A 340 5.45 16.22 6.12
CA GLY A 340 4.51 15.40 5.37
C GLY A 340 5.21 14.55 4.31
N ALA A 341 6.12 15.13 3.53
CA ALA A 341 6.92 14.39 2.56
C ALA A 341 7.82 13.34 3.24
N LYS A 342 8.47 13.72 4.34
CA LYS A 342 9.31 12.80 5.15
C LYS A 342 8.51 11.59 5.63
N LEU A 343 7.36 11.82 6.27
CA LEU A 343 6.50 10.74 6.75
C LEU A 343 5.96 9.87 5.62
N THR A 344 5.60 10.48 4.49
CA THR A 344 5.08 9.75 3.33
C THR A 344 6.12 8.78 2.80
N ALA A 345 7.37 9.22 2.65
CA ALA A 345 8.47 8.37 2.23
C ALA A 345 8.69 7.22 3.23
N ALA A 346 8.70 7.53 4.53
CA ALA A 346 8.97 6.53 5.55
C ALA A 346 7.85 5.47 5.65
N VAL A 347 6.58 5.86 5.56
CA VAL A 347 5.43 4.93 5.58
C VAL A 347 5.34 4.10 4.29
N SER A 348 5.72 4.67 3.14
CA SER A 348 5.71 3.96 1.86
C SER A 348 6.86 2.94 1.75
N GLY A 349 7.90 3.10 2.57
CA GLY A 349 9.11 2.30 2.56
C GLY A 349 9.93 2.51 1.27
N PRO A 350 10.96 1.68 1.06
CA PRO A 350 11.75 1.74 -0.16
C PRO A 350 10.87 1.52 -1.40
N LEU A 351 10.85 2.50 -2.31
CA LEU A 351 10.11 2.40 -3.58
C LEU A 351 10.92 1.66 -4.66
N ASP A 352 12.26 1.67 -4.56
CA ASP A 352 13.18 1.20 -5.59
C ASP A 352 13.88 -0.12 -5.24
N GLU A 353 13.57 -0.73 -4.08
CA GLU A 353 14.09 -2.05 -3.78
C GLU A 353 13.40 -3.07 -4.66
N ALA A 354 14.17 -3.62 -5.62
CA ALA A 354 13.80 -4.78 -6.39
C ALA A 354 13.66 -5.97 -5.45
N TYR A 355 12.50 -6.07 -4.82
CA TYR A 355 12.14 -7.15 -3.94
C TYR A 355 11.76 -8.37 -4.81
N VAL A 356 12.77 -8.96 -5.44
CA VAL A 356 12.73 -10.25 -6.11
C VAL A 356 13.11 -11.28 -5.04
N GLY A 357 12.12 -11.76 -4.30
CA GLY A 357 12.32 -12.73 -3.21
C GLY A 357 13.27 -13.84 -3.63
N GLY A 358 14.37 -13.99 -2.88
CA GLY A 358 15.28 -15.13 -2.91
C GLY A 358 15.98 -15.42 -4.23
N GLY A 359 17.21 -14.91 -4.38
CA GLY A 359 18.12 -15.31 -5.45
C GLY A 359 19.59 -15.01 -5.14
N SER A 360 20.12 -15.60 -4.06
CA SER A 360 21.57 -15.80 -3.88
C SER A 360 21.90 -17.28 -3.98
#